data_AF-A0AAN7KIP6-F1
#
_entry.id   AF-A0AAN7KIP6-F1
#
_cell.length_a   1.000
_cell.length_b   1.000
_cell.length_c   1.000
_cell.angle_alpha   90.00
_cell.angle_beta   90.00
_cell.angle_gamma   90.00
#
_symmetry.space_group_name_H-M   'P 1'
#
loop_
_entity.id
_entity.type
_entity.pdbx_description
1 polymer ?
#
loop_
_entity_poly.entity_id
_entity_poly.type
_entity_poly.pdbx_seq_one_letter_code
_entity_poly.pdbx_strand_id
1 'polypeptide(L)'
;MATTIDVEEDDEQIKVSLLSRISPVSLLQHGEPVVVAAHPEIVPSVSPDYQRTRSPSSNRRLASLDVFRGLTIALMILVDDAGGAFPSINHSPWFGVTLADFVMPFFLFGVGVSVGLVFKKISSKSLATQKVLLRTVKLFLLGLLLQGGYFHGRNNLTYGVDLGKIRWLGVLQRISIGYLLASISEIWLVNNLTVDSPMTFLKKYYIQWITSALLCAIYMAFVYGLYVPDWEYEVSSGNFSIYESSSKIVNCDTRGSIEPPCNAVGLIDRYLLGQSHLYQRPVYRRTKECSVNSPDYGPLPPNSPEWCLAPFDPEGLLSSLMATVTCFLGLHFGHILVHVESHSRRIHLWSTSSIILLTSGYMLYILGIPLCKPLYTLSYLCVTAGASGLLLTVIYYMVDVKDVKRPLLLLQWMGMNALVIFALAACELFPAALQGLYWRSPENNLVYFTERTVQAMLRSERWGTLVFVLLEIVFWGLLAGFLHMKNIYIRL
;
A
#
# COMPACT_ATOMS: atom_id res chain seq x y z
N MET A 1 -10.67 40.05 0.59
CA MET A 1 -9.28 39.88 0.12
C MET A 1 -9.11 38.39 -0.12
N ALA A 2 -9.48 37.95 -1.33
CA ALA A 2 -9.61 36.54 -1.69
C ALA A 2 -8.32 36.10 -2.38
N THR A 3 -7.65 35.11 -1.80
CA THR A 3 -6.50 34.44 -2.38
C THR A 3 -6.98 33.15 -3.06
N THR A 4 -6.93 33.17 -4.39
CA THR A 4 -7.13 32.04 -5.28
C THR A 4 -6.01 31.01 -5.09
N ILE A 5 -6.39 29.74 -4.97
CA ILE A 5 -5.48 28.58 -4.98
C ILE A 5 -5.40 28.11 -6.43
N ASP A 6 -4.20 28.22 -7.02
CA ASP A 6 -3.93 27.79 -8.38
C ASP A 6 -3.99 26.26 -8.51
N VAL A 7 -4.82 25.81 -9.46
CA VAL A 7 -4.87 24.44 -9.95
C VAL A 7 -3.89 24.36 -11.12
N GLU A 8 -2.75 23.69 -10.91
CA GLU A 8 -1.72 23.52 -11.93
C GLU A 8 -2.20 22.48 -12.96
N GLU A 9 -2.63 23.00 -14.11
CA GLU A 9 -3.13 22.27 -15.28
C GLU A 9 -1.96 22.02 -16.24
N ASP A 10 -1.29 20.86 -16.12
CA ASP A 10 -0.22 20.43 -17.04
C ASP A 10 -0.81 20.03 -18.40
N ASP A 11 -1.03 21.00 -19.29
CA ASP A 11 -1.40 20.77 -20.70
C ASP A 11 -0.40 21.43 -21.67
N GLU A 12 0.86 20.97 -21.62
CA GLU A 12 1.95 21.46 -22.47
C GLU A 12 2.47 20.39 -23.45
N GLN A 13 1.56 19.63 -24.07
CA GLN A 13 1.91 18.69 -25.15
C GLN A 13 1.13 18.87 -26.46
N ILE A 14 0.20 19.83 -26.53
CA ILE A 14 -0.70 20.01 -27.68
C ILE A 14 -0.27 21.13 -28.65
N LYS A 15 0.70 22.00 -28.29
CA LYS A 15 1.01 23.20 -29.08
C LYS A 15 2.14 23.12 -30.13
N VAL A 16 2.79 21.96 -30.35
CA VAL A 16 3.92 21.87 -31.31
C VAL A 16 3.60 21.10 -32.60
N SER A 17 2.44 20.45 -32.75
CA SER A 17 2.12 19.66 -33.96
C SER A 17 1.17 20.32 -34.96
N LEU A 18 0.81 21.59 -34.80
CA LEU A 18 -0.23 22.27 -35.61
C LEU A 18 0.28 23.40 -36.54
N LEU A 19 1.59 23.60 -36.70
CA LEU A 19 2.15 24.70 -37.50
C LEU A 19 3.18 24.29 -38.57
N SER A 20 2.93 23.23 -39.36
CA SER A 20 3.78 22.97 -40.54
C SER A 20 3.13 22.26 -41.74
N ARG A 21 1.82 22.40 -41.94
CA ARG A 21 1.18 21.98 -43.21
C ARG A 21 0.22 23.04 -43.73
N ILE A 22 0.78 24.06 -44.37
CA ILE A 22 0.06 24.94 -45.29
C ILE A 22 0.89 24.99 -46.57
N SER A 23 0.36 24.40 -47.64
CA SER A 23 0.80 24.65 -49.02
C SER A 23 -0.40 25.24 -49.76
N PRO A 24 -0.28 26.40 -50.43
CA PRO A 24 -1.39 27.00 -51.15
C PRO A 24 -1.54 26.39 -52.55
N VAL A 25 -2.80 26.14 -52.93
CA VAL A 25 -3.24 25.84 -54.30
C VAL A 25 -3.78 27.13 -54.92
N SER A 26 -3.32 27.46 -56.13
CA SER A 26 -4.13 27.79 -57.33
C SER A 26 -3.39 28.74 -58.28
N LEU A 27 -3.30 28.38 -59.58
CA LEU A 27 -3.39 29.32 -60.70
C LEU A 27 -3.88 28.61 -61.97
N LEU A 28 -4.53 29.41 -62.82
CA LEU A 28 -5.59 29.12 -63.79
C LEU A 28 -5.16 28.61 -65.19
N GLN A 29 -6.15 27.98 -65.86
CA GLN A 29 -6.61 28.18 -67.26
C GLN A 29 -6.09 27.36 -68.48
N HIS A 30 -7.11 26.75 -69.13
CA HIS A 30 -7.41 26.56 -70.57
C HIS A 30 -6.65 25.55 -71.46
N GLY A 31 -7.43 24.64 -72.08
CA GLY A 31 -7.13 23.95 -73.35
C GLY A 31 -7.72 22.54 -73.50
N GLU A 32 -8.91 22.41 -74.10
CA GLU A 32 -9.53 21.18 -74.65
C GLU A 32 -8.91 20.79 -76.03
N PRO A 33 -9.33 19.70 -76.73
CA PRO A 33 -9.84 18.37 -76.31
C PRO A 33 -9.24 17.19 -77.15
N VAL A 34 -9.32 15.93 -76.69
CA VAL A 34 -9.40 14.75 -77.59
C VAL A 34 -10.25 13.64 -76.97
N VAL A 35 -11.21 13.15 -77.75
CA VAL A 35 -12.19 12.08 -77.46
C VAL A 35 -11.65 10.73 -77.94
N VAL A 36 -11.66 9.68 -77.09
CA VAL A 36 -11.87 8.28 -77.50
C VAL A 36 -12.52 7.50 -76.34
N ALA A 37 -13.62 6.82 -76.62
CA ALA A 37 -14.40 5.98 -75.71
C ALA A 37 -13.91 4.52 -75.70
N ALA A 38 -14.00 3.82 -74.56
CA ALA A 38 -14.13 2.36 -74.48
C ALA A 38 -14.70 1.94 -73.11
N HIS A 39 -15.43 0.82 -73.11
CA HIS A 39 -16.46 0.36 -72.17
C HIS A 39 -16.03 0.08 -70.71
N PRO A 40 -16.96 0.16 -69.73
CA PRO A 40 -16.71 -0.28 -68.35
C PRO A 40 -16.98 -1.78 -68.17
N GLU A 41 -15.96 -2.51 -67.72
CA GLU A 41 -16.09 -3.86 -67.17
C GLU A 41 -16.62 -3.81 -65.74
N ILE A 42 -17.56 -4.69 -65.45
CA ILE A 42 -18.28 -4.85 -64.19
C ILE A 42 -17.36 -5.50 -63.15
N VAL A 43 -17.06 -4.79 -62.05
CA VAL A 43 -16.42 -5.35 -60.85
C VAL A 43 -17.46 -5.38 -59.71
N PRO A 44 -17.67 -6.51 -59.00
CA PRO A 44 -18.74 -6.63 -58.02
C PRO A 44 -18.48 -5.78 -56.76
N SER A 45 -19.54 -5.17 -56.26
CA SER A 45 -19.60 -4.41 -55.01
C SER A 45 -19.25 -5.27 -53.79
N VAL A 46 -18.10 -4.99 -53.17
CA VAL A 46 -17.77 -5.48 -51.83
C VAL A 46 -18.30 -4.46 -50.82
N SER A 47 -19.23 -4.91 -49.98
CA SER A 47 -19.79 -4.19 -48.83
C SER A 47 -18.66 -3.73 -47.90
N PRO A 48 -18.64 -2.47 -47.42
CA PRO A 48 -17.67 -2.06 -46.41
C PRO A 48 -18.13 -2.63 -45.07
N ASP A 49 -17.58 -3.78 -44.72
CA ASP A 49 -17.61 -4.30 -43.36
C ASP A 49 -16.96 -3.26 -42.46
N TYR A 50 -17.73 -2.74 -41.49
CA TYR A 50 -17.34 -1.67 -40.59
C TYR A 50 -16.28 -2.21 -39.62
N GLN A 51 -15.04 -2.31 -40.09
CA GLN A 51 -13.88 -2.52 -39.24
C GLN A 51 -13.73 -1.28 -38.37
N ARG A 52 -14.28 -1.38 -37.15
CA ARG A 52 -14.00 -0.49 -36.04
C ARG A 52 -12.50 -0.61 -35.73
N THR A 53 -11.70 0.19 -36.42
CA THR A 53 -10.29 0.39 -36.15
C THR A 53 -10.16 0.84 -34.70
N ARG A 54 -9.76 -0.09 -33.83
CA ARG A 54 -9.27 0.25 -32.48
C ARG A 54 -8.03 1.11 -32.67
N SER A 55 -8.19 2.40 -32.45
CA SER A 55 -7.08 3.35 -32.32
C SER A 55 -6.00 2.80 -31.37
N PRO A 56 -4.71 3.06 -31.63
CA PRO A 56 -3.61 2.59 -30.80
C PRO A 56 -3.78 3.11 -29.36
N SER A 57 -3.38 2.27 -28.41
CA SER A 57 -3.63 2.41 -26.96
C SER A 57 -3.33 3.81 -26.41
N SER A 58 -4.38 4.56 -26.09
CA SER A 58 -4.32 5.62 -25.07
C SER A 58 -3.80 5.02 -23.75
N ASN A 59 -3.21 5.86 -22.88
CA ASN A 59 -2.72 5.49 -21.54
C ASN A 59 -3.86 4.92 -20.65
N ARG A 60 -4.27 3.69 -20.93
CA ARG A 60 -5.41 3.05 -20.28
C ARG A 60 -4.92 2.48 -18.95
N ARG A 61 -5.45 3.06 -17.87
CA ARG A 61 -5.21 2.60 -16.50
C ARG A 61 -5.63 1.13 -16.35
N LEU A 62 -4.86 0.33 -15.62
CA LEU A 62 -5.16 -1.09 -15.39
C LEU A 62 -6.27 -1.22 -14.34
N ALA A 63 -7.47 -1.64 -14.76
CA ALA A 63 -8.64 -1.68 -13.90
C ALA A 63 -8.48 -2.68 -12.74
N SER A 64 -7.88 -3.85 -12.98
CA SER A 64 -7.63 -4.84 -11.92
C SER A 64 -6.71 -4.33 -10.81
N LEU A 65 -5.71 -3.51 -11.14
CA LEU A 65 -4.82 -2.91 -10.14
C LEU A 65 -5.55 -1.89 -9.27
N ASP A 66 -6.48 -1.13 -9.86
CA ASP A 66 -7.34 -0.24 -9.08
C ASP A 66 -8.27 -1.03 -8.17
N VAL A 67 -8.93 -2.09 -8.68
CA VAL A 67 -9.75 -2.96 -7.82
C VAL A 67 -8.93 -3.60 -6.70
N PHE A 68 -7.71 -4.08 -6.97
CA PHE A 68 -6.81 -4.64 -5.96
C PHE A 68 -6.48 -3.63 -4.85
N ARG A 69 -6.15 -2.38 -5.22
CA ARG A 69 -5.90 -1.31 -4.25
C ARG A 69 -7.15 -0.94 -3.45
N GLY A 70 -8.31 -0.85 -4.11
CA GLY A 70 -9.57 -0.54 -3.44
C GLY A 70 -10.01 -1.63 -2.48
N LEU A 71 -9.86 -2.90 -2.87
CA LEU A 71 -10.04 -4.04 -1.97
C LEU A 71 -9.09 -3.97 -0.78
N THR A 72 -7.83 -3.61 -1.01
CA THR A 72 -6.85 -3.48 0.09
C THR A 72 -7.27 -2.39 1.08
N ILE A 73 -7.81 -1.26 0.60
CA ILE A 73 -8.32 -0.19 1.48
C ILE A 73 -9.60 -0.61 2.20
N ALA A 74 -10.55 -1.22 1.49
CA ALA A 74 -11.76 -1.73 2.12
C ALA A 74 -11.42 -2.76 3.22
N LEU A 75 -10.42 -3.61 2.97
CA LEU A 75 -9.91 -4.56 3.94
C LEU A 75 -9.25 -3.87 5.13
N MET A 76 -8.45 -2.83 4.89
CA MET A 76 -7.84 -2.02 5.95
C MET A 76 -8.90 -1.41 6.89
N ILE A 77 -9.91 -0.73 6.33
CA ILE A 77 -11.03 -0.17 7.10
C ILE A 77 -11.73 -1.29 7.89
N LEU A 78 -11.99 -2.43 7.24
CA LEU A 78 -12.62 -3.58 7.90
C LEU A 78 -11.84 -4.07 9.12
N VAL A 79 -10.53 -4.25 8.99
CA VAL A 79 -9.74 -4.84 10.07
C VAL A 79 -9.39 -3.84 11.17
N ASP A 80 -9.23 -2.56 10.82
CA ASP A 80 -8.93 -1.50 11.79
C ASP A 80 -10.16 -1.23 12.68
N ASP A 81 -11.36 -1.15 12.09
CA ASP A 81 -12.58 -0.76 12.81
C ASP A 81 -13.38 -1.95 13.36
N ALA A 82 -13.38 -3.11 12.69
CA ALA A 82 -14.10 -4.31 13.16
C ALA A 82 -13.18 -5.35 13.82
N GLY A 83 -11.86 -5.16 13.79
CA GLY A 83 -10.88 -6.10 14.35
C GLY A 83 -11.13 -6.45 15.81
N GLY A 84 -11.37 -5.44 16.65
CA GLY A 84 -11.64 -5.66 18.08
C GLY A 84 -12.88 -6.51 18.38
N ALA A 85 -13.86 -6.56 17.47
CA ALA A 85 -15.04 -7.40 17.62
C ALA A 85 -14.81 -8.87 17.17
N PHE A 86 -13.83 -9.10 16.29
CA PHE A 86 -13.56 -10.39 15.65
C PHE A 86 -12.06 -10.70 15.61
N PRO A 87 -11.55 -11.45 16.60
CA PRO A 87 -10.11 -11.74 16.71
C PRO A 87 -9.47 -12.39 15.48
N SER A 88 -10.23 -13.12 14.66
CA SER A 88 -9.72 -13.77 13.43
C SER A 88 -9.37 -12.77 12.32
N ILE A 89 -9.94 -11.56 12.36
CA ILE A 89 -9.63 -10.50 11.39
C ILE A 89 -8.76 -9.40 11.98
N ASN A 90 -8.54 -9.37 13.30
CA ASN A 90 -7.60 -8.47 13.97
C ASN A 90 -6.16 -8.98 13.81
N HIS A 91 -5.16 -8.09 13.94
CA HIS A 91 -3.75 -8.44 13.92
C HIS A 91 -3.38 -9.56 14.90
N SER A 92 -2.45 -10.41 14.49
CA SER A 92 -1.79 -11.35 15.40
C SER A 92 -0.94 -10.58 16.44
N PRO A 93 -0.94 -10.99 17.73
CA PRO A 93 -0.19 -10.27 18.76
C PRO A 93 1.33 -10.24 18.54
N TRP A 94 1.91 -11.30 17.99
CA TRP A 94 3.35 -11.36 17.69
C TRP A 94 3.68 -12.37 16.59
N PHE A 95 3.53 -13.66 16.89
CA PHE A 95 3.68 -14.75 15.93
C PHE A 95 2.33 -15.16 15.35
N GLY A 96 2.37 -15.63 14.10
CA GLY A 96 1.20 -16.00 13.33
C GLY A 96 0.86 -14.97 12.26
N VAL A 97 -0.25 -15.23 11.57
CA VAL A 97 -0.80 -14.34 10.56
C VAL A 97 -2.31 -14.42 10.61
N THR A 98 -2.95 -13.27 10.52
CA THR A 98 -4.41 -13.07 10.49
C THR A 98 -4.77 -12.22 9.28
N LEU A 99 -6.07 -11.96 9.04
CA LEU A 99 -6.49 -11.19 7.87
C LEU A 99 -5.87 -9.79 7.82
N ALA A 100 -5.79 -9.09 8.94
CA ALA A 100 -5.20 -7.74 9.02
C ALA A 100 -3.73 -7.71 8.60
N ASP A 101 -3.00 -8.80 8.83
CA ASP A 101 -1.57 -8.89 8.56
C ASP A 101 -1.27 -8.91 7.05
N PHE A 102 -2.25 -9.15 6.17
CA PHE A 102 -2.05 -9.11 4.72
C PHE A 102 -2.18 -7.70 4.11
N VAL A 103 -2.81 -6.74 4.80
CA VAL A 103 -3.15 -5.42 4.25
C VAL A 103 -1.90 -4.64 3.80
N MET A 104 -0.89 -4.52 4.65
CA MET A 104 0.31 -3.75 4.33
C MET A 104 1.15 -4.39 3.21
N PRO A 105 1.39 -5.72 3.20
CA PRO A 105 2.00 -6.40 2.05
C PRO A 105 1.23 -6.21 0.73
N PHE A 106 -0.10 -6.17 0.76
CA PHE A 106 -0.90 -5.90 -0.44
C PHE A 106 -0.62 -4.50 -0.99
N PHE A 107 -0.58 -3.47 -0.13
CA PHE A 107 -0.22 -2.12 -0.56
C PHE A 107 1.17 -2.05 -1.18
N LEU A 108 2.19 -2.60 -0.51
CA LEU A 108 3.57 -2.59 -0.98
C LEU A 108 3.71 -3.31 -2.33
N PHE A 109 3.09 -4.48 -2.46
CA PHE A 109 3.08 -5.23 -3.71
C PHE A 109 2.41 -4.43 -4.83
N GLY A 110 1.24 -3.83 -4.57
CA GLY A 110 0.55 -2.97 -5.53
C GLY A 110 1.36 -1.75 -5.95
N VAL A 111 2.09 -1.12 -5.03
CA VAL A 111 3.04 -0.04 -5.32
C VAL A 111 4.13 -0.52 -6.27
N GLY A 112 4.71 -1.69 -6.01
CA GLY A 112 5.67 -2.35 -6.91
C GLY A 112 5.14 -2.52 -8.33
N VAL A 113 3.97 -3.13 -8.50
CA VAL A 113 3.33 -3.34 -9.81
C VAL A 113 3.18 -2.00 -10.56
N SER A 114 2.87 -0.94 -9.82
CA SER A 114 2.67 0.40 -10.36
C SER A 114 3.96 1.03 -10.87
N VAL A 115 5.08 0.82 -10.17
CA VAL A 115 6.41 1.29 -10.61
C VAL A 115 6.74 0.70 -11.97
N GLY A 116 6.52 -0.60 -12.17
CA GLY A 116 6.77 -1.28 -13.46
C GLY A 116 5.92 -0.73 -14.61
N LEU A 117 4.70 -0.26 -14.31
CA LEU A 117 3.80 0.36 -15.31
C LEU A 117 4.17 1.81 -15.62
N VAL A 118 4.55 2.60 -14.60
CA VAL A 118 4.85 4.03 -14.73
C VAL A 118 6.15 4.23 -15.50
N PHE A 119 7.18 3.44 -15.23
CA PHE A 119 8.51 3.61 -15.83
C PHE A 119 8.77 2.72 -17.05
N LYS A 120 7.72 2.17 -17.68
CA LYS A 120 7.84 1.37 -18.91
C LYS A 120 8.60 2.09 -20.05
N LYS A 121 8.54 3.42 -20.08
CA LYS A 121 9.28 4.29 -21.00
C LYS A 121 9.76 5.52 -20.24
N ILE A 122 11.08 5.66 -20.11
CA ILE A 122 11.71 6.82 -19.45
C ILE A 122 12.38 7.68 -20.52
N SER A 123 11.93 8.92 -20.67
CA SER A 123 12.55 9.89 -21.58
C SER A 123 13.79 10.56 -20.96
N SER A 124 13.72 10.94 -19.68
CA SER A 124 14.83 11.54 -18.92
C SER A 124 14.94 10.92 -17.53
N LYS A 125 16.08 10.29 -17.24
CA LYS A 125 16.35 9.67 -15.93
C LYS A 125 16.40 10.71 -14.80
N SER A 126 16.95 11.90 -15.07
CA SER A 126 17.05 12.99 -14.10
C SER A 126 15.68 13.50 -13.69
N LEU A 127 14.83 13.85 -14.67
CA LEU A 127 13.47 14.33 -14.41
C LEU A 127 12.62 13.26 -13.71
N ALA A 128 12.74 12.00 -14.13
CA ALA A 128 12.07 10.88 -13.46
C ALA A 128 12.50 10.75 -11.99
N THR A 129 13.80 10.86 -11.72
CA THR A 129 14.37 10.81 -10.36
C THR A 129 13.84 11.96 -9.50
N GLN A 130 13.81 13.18 -10.03
CA GLN A 130 13.27 14.33 -9.32
C GLN A 130 11.80 14.13 -8.93
N LYS A 131 10.96 13.63 -9.85
CA LYS A 131 9.55 13.32 -9.57
C LYS A 131 9.40 12.23 -8.50
N VAL A 132 10.24 11.19 -8.54
CA VAL A 132 10.26 10.13 -7.51
C VAL A 132 10.64 10.70 -6.15
N LEU A 133 11.69 11.51 -6.07
CA LEU A 133 12.16 12.11 -4.81
C LEU A 133 11.09 13.03 -4.21
N LEU A 134 10.51 13.92 -5.03
CA LEU A 134 9.47 14.84 -4.56
C LEU A 134 8.24 14.08 -4.02
N ARG A 135 7.80 13.05 -4.74
CA ARG A 135 6.69 12.19 -4.30
C ARG A 135 7.03 11.43 -3.02
N THR A 136 8.26 10.93 -2.90
CA THR A 136 8.74 10.23 -1.70
C THR A 136 8.69 11.16 -0.49
N VAL A 137 9.22 12.38 -0.62
CA VAL A 137 9.22 13.39 0.45
C VAL A 137 7.78 13.74 0.85
N LYS A 138 6.89 14.01 -0.12
CA LYS A 138 5.48 14.30 0.16
C LYS A 138 4.78 13.16 0.90
N LEU A 139 4.99 11.91 0.47
CA LEU A 139 4.41 10.73 1.14
C LEU A 139 4.96 10.55 2.55
N PHE A 140 6.27 10.77 2.74
CA PHE A 140 6.91 10.66 4.04
C PHE A 140 6.39 11.73 5.01
N LEU A 141 6.30 13.00 4.57
CA LEU A 141 5.76 14.10 5.36
C LEU A 141 4.28 13.91 5.69
N LEU A 142 3.47 13.44 4.73
CA LEU A 142 2.09 13.07 5.00
C LEU A 142 2.01 11.95 6.05
N GLY A 143 2.92 10.97 5.98
CA GLY A 143 3.05 9.93 7.00
C GLY A 143 3.35 10.48 8.39
N LEU A 144 4.28 11.43 8.52
CA LEU A 144 4.57 12.08 9.80
C LEU A 144 3.37 12.85 10.34
N LEU A 145 2.62 13.53 9.46
CA LEU A 145 1.41 14.26 9.87
C LEU A 145 0.32 13.30 10.38
N LEU A 146 0.08 12.19 9.67
CA LEU A 146 -1.01 11.27 10.00
C LEU A 146 -0.66 10.29 11.13
N GLN A 147 0.60 9.84 11.21
CA GLN A 147 1.02 8.73 12.06
C GLN A 147 2.04 9.13 13.13
N GLY A 148 2.57 10.36 13.07
CA GLY A 148 3.53 10.90 14.04
C GLY A 148 2.93 11.27 15.40
N GLY A 149 1.61 11.13 15.58
CA GLY A 149 0.92 11.47 16.83
C GLY A 149 0.22 12.83 16.84
N TYR A 150 0.06 13.47 15.68
CA TYR A 150 -0.64 14.77 15.57
C TYR A 150 -2.14 14.65 15.79
N PHE A 151 -2.74 13.57 15.30
CA PHE A 151 -4.11 13.20 15.57
C PHE A 151 -4.12 12.14 16.67
N HIS A 152 -4.75 12.46 17.78
CA HIS A 152 -5.01 11.51 18.85
C HIS A 152 -6.38 10.88 18.51
N GLY A 153 -6.43 9.56 18.33
CA GLY A 153 -7.60 8.85 17.76
C GLY A 153 -8.90 9.03 18.54
N ARG A 154 -9.95 8.27 18.17
CA ARG A 154 -11.36 8.44 18.61
C ARG A 154 -11.63 8.58 20.12
N ASN A 155 -10.67 8.36 21.01
CA ASN A 155 -10.87 8.47 22.47
C ASN A 155 -10.12 9.65 23.10
N ASN A 156 -9.48 10.53 22.31
CA ASN A 156 -8.70 11.63 22.86
C ASN A 156 -8.79 12.90 21.97
N LEU A 157 -9.36 13.97 22.52
CA LEU A 157 -9.58 15.25 21.83
C LEU A 157 -8.39 16.23 21.95
N THR A 158 -7.26 15.80 22.54
CA THR A 158 -6.07 16.66 22.62
C THR A 158 -5.42 16.87 21.26
N TYR A 159 -4.97 18.11 21.01
CA TYR A 159 -4.31 18.51 19.77
C TYR A 159 -2.87 18.98 20.03
N GLY A 160 -1.96 18.67 19.12
CA GLY A 160 -0.53 19.00 19.20
C GLY A 160 0.37 17.77 19.11
N VAL A 161 1.68 17.97 18.93
CA VAL A 161 2.68 16.88 18.93
C VAL A 161 3.83 17.29 19.83
N ASP A 162 4.16 16.42 20.79
CA ASP A 162 5.45 16.48 21.46
C ASP A 162 6.52 16.03 20.46
N LEU A 163 7.29 16.98 19.92
CA LEU A 163 8.35 16.70 18.96
C LEU A 163 9.43 15.77 19.53
N GLY A 164 9.60 15.71 20.85
CA GLY A 164 10.50 14.76 21.51
C GLY A 164 9.98 13.32 21.54
N LYS A 165 8.69 13.13 21.24
CA LYS A 165 8.00 11.83 21.23
C LYS A 165 7.30 11.51 19.90
N ILE A 166 7.57 12.30 18.86
CA ILE A 166 6.99 12.08 17.53
C ILE A 166 7.42 10.70 17.02
N ARG A 167 6.48 9.95 16.46
CA ARG A 167 6.80 8.66 15.85
C ARG A 167 7.36 8.85 14.44
N TRP A 168 8.62 8.50 14.22
CA TRP A 168 9.30 8.74 12.94
C TRP A 168 8.87 7.79 11.82
N LEU A 169 8.67 6.51 12.14
CA LEU A 169 8.36 5.46 11.17
C LEU A 169 6.92 4.99 11.31
N GLY A 170 6.29 4.76 10.16
CA GLY A 170 4.90 4.36 10.03
C GLY A 170 4.64 3.71 8.68
N VAL A 171 3.38 3.36 8.41
CA VAL A 171 2.97 2.67 7.19
C VAL A 171 3.29 3.50 5.94
N LEU A 172 3.02 4.81 5.95
CA LEU A 172 3.27 5.67 4.78
C LEU A 172 4.77 5.88 4.53
N GLN A 173 5.55 6.05 5.59
CA GLN A 173 7.01 6.17 5.51
C GLN A 173 7.60 4.88 4.92
N ARG A 174 7.16 3.71 5.41
CA ARG A 174 7.57 2.42 4.86
C ARG A 174 7.21 2.26 3.37
N ILE A 175 6.00 2.64 2.97
CA ILE A 175 5.59 2.65 1.56
C ILE A 175 6.47 3.60 0.75
N SER A 176 6.80 4.77 1.29
CA SER A 176 7.66 5.75 0.61
C SER A 176 9.08 5.23 0.38
N ILE A 177 9.67 4.53 1.37
CA ILE A 177 11.00 3.91 1.26
C ILE A 177 10.98 2.82 0.19
N GLY A 178 9.98 1.92 0.22
CA GLY A 178 9.82 0.88 -0.78
C GLY A 178 9.61 1.44 -2.19
N TYR A 179 8.79 2.48 -2.33
CA TYR A 179 8.56 3.19 -3.59
C TYR A 179 9.85 3.82 -4.13
N LEU A 180 10.61 4.53 -3.28
CA LEU A 180 11.85 5.18 -3.65
C LEU A 180 12.86 4.15 -4.17
N LEU A 181 13.14 3.10 -3.39
CA LEU A 181 14.16 2.11 -3.75
C LEU A 181 13.78 1.31 -5.01
N ALA A 182 12.52 0.90 -5.14
CA ALA A 182 12.03 0.22 -6.35
C ALA A 182 12.11 1.15 -7.57
N SER A 183 11.72 2.43 -7.45
CA SER A 183 11.73 3.37 -8.57
C SER A 183 13.14 3.76 -9.00
N ILE A 184 14.05 4.03 -8.06
CA ILE A 184 15.45 4.32 -8.36
C ILE A 184 16.11 3.12 -9.03
N SER A 185 15.84 1.91 -8.55
CA SER A 185 16.31 0.68 -9.18
C SER A 185 15.77 0.52 -10.61
N GLU A 186 14.49 0.78 -10.85
CA GLU A 186 13.89 0.75 -12.19
C GLU A 186 14.51 1.78 -13.15
N ILE A 187 14.79 3.00 -12.67
CA ILE A 187 15.34 4.08 -13.50
C ILE A 187 16.81 3.84 -13.83
N TRP A 188 17.62 3.42 -12.85
CA TRP A 188 19.07 3.43 -12.96
C TRP A 188 19.68 2.06 -13.22
N LEU A 189 19.08 0.98 -12.71
CA LEU A 189 19.68 -0.35 -12.73
C LEU A 189 19.13 -1.27 -13.84
N VAL A 190 18.07 -0.85 -14.56
CA VAL A 190 17.51 -1.62 -15.66
C VAL A 190 18.29 -1.37 -16.95
N ASN A 191 18.69 -2.47 -17.60
CA ASN A 191 19.42 -2.42 -18.86
C ASN A 191 18.50 -2.08 -20.04
N ASN A 192 19.04 -1.37 -21.04
CA ASN A 192 18.35 -1.02 -22.29
C ASN A 192 18.28 -2.22 -23.28
N LEU A 193 17.86 -3.39 -22.80
CA LEU A 193 17.65 -4.57 -23.63
C LEU A 193 16.20 -4.67 -24.09
N THR A 194 15.99 -5.06 -25.34
CA THR A 194 14.69 -5.48 -25.85
C THR A 194 14.37 -6.87 -25.31
N VAL A 195 13.11 -7.08 -24.91
CA VAL A 195 12.66 -8.36 -24.35
C VAL A 195 11.96 -9.14 -25.46
N ASP A 196 12.64 -10.16 -25.96
CA ASP A 196 12.16 -11.08 -27.01
C ASP A 196 12.05 -12.53 -26.51
N SER A 197 12.71 -12.86 -25.40
CA SER A 197 12.80 -14.19 -24.84
C SER A 197 12.82 -14.15 -23.30
N PRO A 198 12.52 -15.27 -22.62
CA PRO A 198 12.64 -15.35 -21.16
C PRO A 198 14.06 -15.06 -20.66
N MET A 199 15.08 -15.42 -21.44
CA MET A 199 16.49 -15.19 -21.08
C MET A 199 16.85 -13.69 -21.14
N THR A 200 16.38 -12.96 -22.16
CA THR A 200 16.59 -11.51 -22.24
C THR A 200 15.77 -10.76 -21.20
N PHE A 201 14.59 -11.26 -20.82
CA PHE A 201 13.85 -10.76 -19.66
C PHE A 201 14.69 -10.87 -18.37
N LEU A 202 15.26 -12.04 -18.09
CA LEU A 202 16.11 -12.23 -16.90
C LEU A 202 17.34 -11.32 -16.94
N LYS A 203 18.06 -11.25 -18.07
CA LYS A 203 19.22 -10.36 -18.25
C LYS A 203 18.89 -8.87 -18.15
N LYS A 204 17.64 -8.48 -18.40
CA LYS A 204 17.20 -7.09 -18.26
C LYS A 204 17.03 -6.70 -16.79
N TYR A 205 16.54 -7.62 -15.96
CA TYR A 205 16.11 -7.34 -14.58
C TYR A 205 16.96 -8.02 -13.49
N TYR A 206 18.03 -8.74 -13.85
CA TYR A 206 18.83 -9.51 -12.87
C TYR A 206 19.42 -8.65 -11.75
N ILE A 207 19.80 -7.39 -12.02
CA ILE A 207 20.35 -6.51 -10.98
C ILE A 207 19.33 -6.27 -9.87
N GLN A 208 18.06 -6.11 -10.21
CA GLN A 208 16.99 -5.90 -9.21
C GLN A 208 16.76 -7.14 -8.35
N TRP A 209 16.88 -8.33 -8.95
CA TRP A 209 16.85 -9.60 -8.22
C TRP A 209 18.06 -9.76 -7.30
N ILE A 210 19.26 -9.39 -7.75
CA ILE A 210 20.47 -9.35 -6.90
C ILE A 210 20.27 -8.37 -5.74
N THR A 211 19.75 -7.17 -6.00
CA THR A 211 19.43 -6.20 -4.93
C THR A 211 18.44 -6.77 -3.93
N SER A 212 17.38 -7.43 -4.39
CA SER A 212 16.39 -8.06 -3.51
C SER A 212 17.01 -9.17 -2.65
N ALA A 213 17.82 -10.04 -3.25
CA ALA A 213 18.53 -11.10 -2.54
C ALA A 213 19.53 -10.53 -1.51
N LEU A 214 20.24 -9.46 -1.86
CA LEU A 214 21.17 -8.77 -0.97
C LEU A 214 20.43 -8.14 0.21
N LEU A 215 19.29 -7.47 -0.02
CA LEU A 215 18.47 -6.91 1.06
C LEU A 215 17.98 -8.00 2.02
N CYS A 216 17.51 -9.14 1.50
CA CYS A 216 17.15 -10.28 2.34
C CYS A 216 18.35 -10.84 3.13
N ALA A 217 19.51 -10.98 2.49
CA ALA A 217 20.72 -11.48 3.15
C ALA A 217 21.19 -10.54 4.27
N ILE A 218 21.20 -9.23 4.01
CA ILE A 218 21.52 -8.20 5.01
C ILE A 218 20.54 -8.27 6.18
N TYR A 219 19.23 -8.34 5.89
CA TYR A 219 18.20 -8.47 6.92
C TYR A 219 18.45 -9.71 7.79
N MET A 220 18.66 -10.88 7.17
CA MET A 220 18.90 -12.14 7.90
C MET A 220 20.19 -12.06 8.73
N ALA A 221 21.26 -11.47 8.19
CA ALA A 221 22.52 -11.30 8.91
C ALA A 221 22.35 -10.42 10.15
N PHE A 222 21.59 -9.33 10.08
CA PHE A 222 21.32 -8.49 11.24
C PHE A 222 20.39 -9.18 12.24
N VAL A 223 19.29 -9.78 11.79
CA VAL A 223 18.32 -10.42 12.68
C VAL A 223 18.94 -11.54 13.50
N TYR A 224 19.75 -12.40 12.86
CA TYR A 224 20.32 -13.58 13.52
C TYR A 224 21.75 -13.38 14.04
N GLY A 225 22.50 -12.43 13.50
CA GLY A 225 23.91 -12.21 13.85
C GLY A 225 24.14 -11.16 14.93
N LEU A 226 23.25 -10.17 15.09
CA LEU A 226 23.45 -9.08 16.04
C LEU A 226 23.16 -9.53 17.48
N TYR A 227 24.01 -9.09 18.41
CA TYR A 227 23.81 -9.30 19.85
C TYR A 227 22.93 -8.20 20.42
N VAL A 228 21.96 -8.62 21.22
CA VAL A 228 21.01 -7.74 21.90
C VAL A 228 21.36 -7.71 23.38
N PRO A 229 22.00 -6.62 23.86
CA PRO A 229 22.28 -6.45 25.27
C PRO A 229 21.00 -6.11 26.05
N ASP A 230 21.11 -6.19 27.37
CA ASP A 230 20.11 -5.66 28.28
C ASP A 230 19.93 -4.16 28.08
N TRP A 231 18.72 -3.66 28.31
CA TRP A 231 18.40 -2.26 28.09
C TRP A 231 17.31 -1.80 29.04
N GLU A 232 17.26 -0.50 29.30
CA GLU A 232 16.26 0.12 30.18
C GLU A 232 15.31 1.02 29.42
N TYR A 233 14.10 1.17 29.95
CA TYR A 233 13.09 2.08 29.43
C TYR A 233 12.28 2.70 30.58
N GLU A 234 11.71 3.88 30.33
CA GLU A 234 10.92 4.61 31.31
C GLU A 234 9.43 4.31 31.14
N VAL A 235 8.76 3.98 32.26
CA VAL A 235 7.30 3.87 32.31
C VAL A 235 6.76 5.11 33.03
N SER A 236 5.94 5.88 32.33
CA SER A 236 5.15 6.95 32.94
C SER A 236 3.84 6.37 33.46
N SER A 237 3.68 6.27 34.77
CA SER A 237 2.38 6.01 35.40
C SER A 237 1.82 7.32 35.95
N GLY A 238 0.58 7.65 35.60
CA GLY A 238 -0.01 8.93 35.98
C GLY A 238 -1.48 8.81 36.33
N ASN A 239 -1.79 8.92 37.62
CA ASN A 239 -3.00 9.58 38.09
C ASN A 239 -2.65 11.06 38.36
N PHE A 240 -3.60 11.95 38.12
CA PHE A 240 -3.47 13.39 37.78
C PHE A 240 -2.71 14.36 38.73
N SER A 241 -1.79 13.91 39.60
CA SER A 241 -1.10 14.80 40.54
C SER A 241 0.35 14.46 40.91
N ILE A 242 0.88 13.28 40.54
CA ILE A 242 2.31 12.93 40.74
C ILE A 242 2.78 12.14 39.52
N TYR A 243 3.65 12.74 38.69
CA TYR A 243 4.36 12.01 37.65
C TYR A 243 5.50 11.23 38.30
N GLU A 244 5.27 9.96 38.58
CA GLU A 244 6.33 9.06 39.05
C GLU A 244 6.81 8.24 37.84
N SER A 245 8.00 8.56 37.35
CA SER A 245 8.68 7.84 36.28
C SER A 245 9.51 6.71 36.89
N SER A 246 9.10 5.47 36.68
CA SER A 246 9.89 4.30 37.08
C SER A 246 10.66 3.77 35.87
N SER A 247 11.98 3.65 35.99
CA SER A 247 12.78 2.92 35.01
C SER A 247 12.61 1.41 35.21
N LYS A 248 12.49 0.69 34.11
CA LYS A 248 12.39 -0.77 34.06
C LYS A 248 13.51 -1.33 33.20
N ILE A 249 14.11 -2.42 33.66
CA ILE A 249 15.21 -3.11 32.96
C ILE A 249 14.64 -4.31 32.22
N VAL A 250 15.07 -4.48 30.98
CA VAL A 250 14.75 -5.63 30.14
C VAL A 250 16.02 -6.46 29.95
N ASN A 251 16.02 -7.65 30.55
CA ASN A 251 17.11 -8.61 30.44
C ASN A 251 16.95 -9.43 29.15
N CYS A 252 17.90 -9.30 28.24
CA CYS A 252 17.92 -9.94 26.93
C CYS A 252 19.10 -10.90 26.77
N ASP A 253 20.32 -10.41 26.99
CA ASP A 253 21.61 -11.11 26.80
C ASP A 253 21.60 -12.24 25.73
N THR A 254 21.23 -11.91 24.48
CA THR A 254 20.93 -12.93 23.46
C THR A 254 21.38 -12.56 22.05
N ARG A 255 21.57 -13.58 21.19
CA ARG A 255 21.80 -13.44 19.74
C ARG A 255 20.73 -14.21 18.97
N GLY A 256 20.21 -13.59 17.92
CA GLY A 256 19.24 -14.22 17.01
C GLY A 256 17.88 -14.55 17.60
N SER A 257 17.56 -13.99 18.77
CA SER A 257 16.20 -14.05 19.31
C SER A 257 15.25 -13.20 18.47
N ILE A 258 14.07 -13.77 18.23
CA ILE A 258 12.93 -13.18 17.53
C ILE A 258 11.74 -12.99 18.49
N GLU A 259 11.97 -13.23 19.78
CA GLU A 259 10.99 -13.04 20.83
C GLU A 259 10.86 -11.54 21.18
N PRO A 260 9.70 -11.11 21.69
CA PRO A 260 9.53 -9.76 22.16
C PRO A 260 10.19 -9.58 23.54
N PRO A 261 10.77 -8.41 23.84
CA PRO A 261 11.21 -7.34 22.93
C PRO A 261 12.69 -7.52 22.52
N CYS A 262 13.32 -8.64 22.91
CA CYS A 262 14.75 -8.93 22.82
C CYS A 262 15.17 -9.41 21.43
N ASN A 263 14.93 -8.59 20.41
CA ASN A 263 15.29 -8.89 19.03
C ASN A 263 16.10 -7.75 18.38
N ALA A 264 16.87 -8.10 17.36
CA ALA A 264 17.77 -7.16 16.68
C ALA A 264 17.02 -6.04 15.92
N VAL A 265 15.78 -6.29 15.47
CA VAL A 265 14.94 -5.27 14.81
C VAL A 265 14.68 -4.13 15.80
N GLY A 266 14.17 -4.46 16.99
CA GLY A 266 13.93 -3.48 18.05
C GLY A 266 15.20 -2.79 18.53
N LEU A 267 16.34 -3.50 18.59
CA LEU A 267 17.62 -2.91 18.96
C LEU A 267 18.04 -1.79 17.98
N ILE A 268 17.99 -2.08 16.68
CA ILE A 268 18.37 -1.10 15.65
C ILE A 268 17.46 0.11 15.69
N ASP A 269 16.14 -0.11 15.86
CA ASP A 269 15.18 0.99 15.94
C ASP A 269 15.42 1.84 17.20
N ARG A 270 15.69 1.24 18.37
CA ARG A 270 16.04 1.98 19.59
C ARG A 270 17.30 2.82 19.42
N TYR A 271 18.31 2.29 18.72
CA TYR A 271 19.59 2.98 18.53
C TYR A 271 19.51 4.11 17.50
N LEU A 272 18.84 3.88 16.37
CA LEU A 272 18.78 4.83 15.26
C LEU A 272 17.63 5.85 15.38
N LEU A 273 16.47 5.43 15.86
CA LEU A 273 15.30 6.30 15.98
C LEU A 273 15.20 6.94 17.37
N GLY A 274 15.75 6.29 18.40
CA GLY A 274 15.61 6.69 19.80
C GLY A 274 14.32 6.13 20.42
N GLN A 275 14.39 5.73 21.70
CA GLN A 275 13.29 5.05 22.39
C GLN A 275 12.00 5.89 22.49
N SER A 276 12.13 7.21 22.64
CA SER A 276 10.99 8.14 22.73
C SER A 276 10.19 8.23 21.44
N HIS A 277 10.80 7.88 20.30
CA HIS A 277 10.21 7.97 18.97
C HIS A 277 9.65 6.64 18.46
N LEU A 278 9.75 5.58 19.27
CA LEU A 278 9.13 4.30 18.99
C LEU A 278 7.65 4.29 19.34
N TYR A 279 6.93 3.34 18.78
CA TYR A 279 5.52 3.15 19.12
C TYR A 279 5.34 2.67 20.57
N GLN A 280 4.58 3.44 21.34
CA GLN A 280 4.41 3.28 22.80
C GLN A 280 3.33 2.26 23.19
N ARG A 281 2.58 1.71 22.22
CA ARG A 281 1.56 0.66 22.42
C ARG A 281 1.92 -0.60 21.62
N PRO A 282 3.05 -1.27 21.93
CA PRO A 282 3.54 -2.38 21.14
C PRO A 282 2.48 -3.48 20.96
N VAL A 283 2.49 -4.14 19.80
CA VAL A 283 1.50 -5.17 19.45
C VAL A 283 1.58 -6.38 20.39
N TYR A 284 2.80 -6.72 20.87
CA TYR A 284 2.98 -7.83 21.80
C TYR A 284 2.31 -7.60 23.17
N ARG A 285 1.87 -6.38 23.51
CA ARG A 285 1.07 -6.16 24.73
C ARG A 285 -0.25 -6.96 24.70
N ARG A 286 -0.67 -7.43 23.53
CA ARG A 286 -1.83 -8.29 23.32
C ARG A 286 -1.54 -9.79 23.49
N THR A 287 -0.29 -10.19 23.75
CA THR A 287 0.04 -11.60 23.99
C THR A 287 -0.51 -12.06 25.33
N LYS A 288 -0.56 -13.37 25.55
CA LYS A 288 -1.16 -13.97 26.76
C LYS A 288 -0.40 -13.59 28.02
N GLU A 289 0.90 -13.34 27.89
CA GLU A 289 1.80 -12.93 28.97
C GLU A 289 1.52 -11.48 29.41
N CYS A 290 0.99 -10.66 28.51
CA CYS A 290 0.85 -9.21 28.69
C CYS A 290 -0.61 -8.71 28.73
N SER A 291 -1.60 -9.57 28.48
CA SER A 291 -3.01 -9.18 28.51
C SER A 291 -3.91 -10.31 29.00
N VAL A 292 -4.73 -10.01 30.02
CA VAL A 292 -5.82 -10.89 30.47
C VAL A 292 -6.86 -11.10 29.36
N ASN A 293 -7.00 -10.14 28.44
CA ASN A 293 -7.95 -10.17 27.33
C ASN A 293 -7.32 -10.70 26.02
N SER A 294 -6.15 -11.34 26.07
CA SER A 294 -5.47 -11.83 24.87
C SER A 294 -6.43 -12.65 23.97
N PRO A 295 -6.47 -12.40 22.64
CA PRO A 295 -5.53 -11.65 21.83
C PRO A 295 -5.79 -10.14 21.73
N ASP A 296 -6.63 -9.55 22.58
CA ASP A 296 -6.91 -8.12 22.61
C ASP A 296 -6.14 -7.41 23.73
N TYR A 297 -6.12 -6.07 23.69
CA TYR A 297 -5.55 -5.27 24.77
C TYR A 297 -6.38 -5.43 26.05
N GLY A 298 -5.69 -5.46 27.18
CA GLY A 298 -6.30 -5.66 28.49
C GLY A 298 -5.36 -5.24 29.61
N PRO A 299 -5.82 -5.40 30.87
CA PRO A 299 -4.95 -5.23 32.03
C PRO A 299 -3.83 -6.30 32.02
N LEU A 300 -2.69 -5.94 32.62
CA LEU A 300 -1.56 -6.86 32.80
C LEU A 300 -1.97 -8.00 33.75
N PRO A 301 -1.68 -9.28 33.41
CA PRO A 301 -1.82 -10.38 34.34
C PRO A 301 -0.95 -10.19 35.60
N PRO A 302 -1.31 -10.78 36.77
CA PRO A 302 -0.62 -10.56 38.05
C PRO A 302 0.86 -11.03 38.09
N ASN A 303 1.36 -11.71 37.06
CA ASN A 303 2.76 -12.12 36.89
C ASN A 303 3.29 -11.75 35.49
N SER A 304 2.82 -10.64 34.91
CA SER A 304 3.26 -10.21 33.59
C SER A 304 4.76 -9.88 33.56
N PRO A 305 5.50 -10.25 32.52
CA PRO A 305 6.89 -9.83 32.35
C PRO A 305 7.05 -8.31 32.36
N GLU A 306 8.16 -7.82 32.91
CA GLU A 306 8.44 -6.37 32.99
C GLU A 306 8.55 -5.70 31.62
N TRP A 307 8.83 -6.46 30.56
CA TRP A 307 8.93 -5.95 29.20
C TRP A 307 7.58 -5.71 28.50
N CYS A 308 6.45 -6.08 29.09
CA CYS A 308 5.13 -5.96 28.46
C CYS A 308 4.73 -4.52 28.08
N LEU A 309 5.34 -3.51 28.71
CA LEU A 309 5.12 -2.10 28.45
C LEU A 309 6.26 -1.45 27.65
N ALA A 310 7.28 -2.20 27.27
CA ALA A 310 8.44 -1.67 26.57
C ALA A 310 8.04 -1.12 25.19
N PRO A 311 8.62 -0.03 24.69
CA PRO A 311 8.25 0.49 23.38
C PRO A 311 8.83 -0.39 22.26
N PHE A 312 8.09 -0.52 21.16
CA PHE A 312 8.54 -1.28 19.97
C PHE A 312 7.81 -0.80 18.73
N ASP A 313 8.55 -0.50 17.66
CA ASP A 313 7.98 -0.03 16.39
C ASP A 313 7.85 -1.19 15.37
N PRO A 314 6.63 -1.61 15.00
CA PRO A 314 6.43 -2.65 13.98
C PRO A 314 6.74 -2.18 12.56
N GLU A 315 6.84 -0.87 12.35
CA GLU A 315 7.08 -0.24 11.08
C GLU A 315 8.50 0.36 10.95
N GLY A 316 9.42 -0.02 11.84
CA GLY A 316 10.81 0.45 11.91
C GLY A 316 11.73 0.23 10.70
N LEU A 317 13.01 0.57 10.84
CA LEU A 317 13.97 0.68 9.74
C LEU A 317 14.36 -0.68 9.17
N LEU A 318 14.77 -1.63 10.03
CA LEU A 318 15.27 -2.92 9.56
C LEU A 318 14.16 -3.73 8.87
N SER A 319 12.96 -3.76 9.45
CA SER A 319 11.82 -4.44 8.84
C SER A 319 11.32 -3.73 7.56
N SER A 320 11.65 -2.45 7.33
CA SER A 320 11.37 -1.75 6.08
C SER A 320 12.21 -2.23 4.89
N LEU A 321 13.35 -2.90 5.13
CA LEU A 321 14.11 -3.57 4.06
C LEU A 321 13.29 -4.69 3.43
N MET A 322 12.61 -5.49 4.25
CA MET A 322 11.75 -6.58 3.79
C MET A 322 10.47 -6.06 3.13
N ALA A 323 9.91 -4.96 3.64
CA ALA A 323 8.84 -4.24 2.94
C ALA A 323 9.26 -3.79 1.52
N THR A 324 10.50 -3.30 1.38
CA THR A 324 11.06 -2.93 0.08
C THR A 324 11.19 -4.13 -0.85
N VAL A 325 11.63 -5.28 -0.36
CA VAL A 325 11.66 -6.53 -1.15
C VAL A 325 10.25 -6.92 -1.63
N THR A 326 9.22 -6.69 -0.83
CA THR A 326 7.82 -6.90 -1.26
C THR A 326 7.42 -5.97 -2.41
N CYS A 327 7.89 -4.72 -2.41
CA CYS A 327 7.74 -3.82 -3.56
C CYS A 327 8.48 -4.34 -4.80
N PHE A 328 9.69 -4.90 -4.67
CA PHE A 328 10.41 -5.52 -5.78
C PHE A 328 9.68 -6.74 -6.37
N LEU A 329 9.07 -7.57 -5.52
CA LEU A 329 8.24 -8.69 -5.98
C LEU A 329 7.01 -8.20 -6.77
N GLY A 330 6.35 -7.14 -6.31
CA GLY A 330 5.28 -6.48 -7.07
C GLY A 330 5.78 -5.86 -8.38
N LEU A 331 6.96 -5.24 -8.37
CA LEU A 331 7.60 -4.68 -9.57
C LEU A 331 7.81 -5.73 -10.65
N HIS A 332 8.24 -6.93 -10.27
CA HIS A 332 8.36 -8.05 -11.19
C HIS A 332 7.02 -8.43 -11.86
N PHE A 333 5.91 -8.38 -11.12
CA PHE A 333 4.57 -8.58 -11.70
C PHE A 333 4.23 -7.48 -12.71
N GLY A 334 4.61 -6.23 -12.41
CA GLY A 334 4.51 -5.10 -13.34
C GLY A 334 5.31 -5.33 -14.63
N HIS A 335 6.53 -5.86 -14.56
CA HIS A 335 7.33 -6.18 -15.75
C HIS A 335 6.70 -7.26 -16.62
N ILE A 336 6.16 -8.32 -16.00
CA ILE A 336 5.44 -9.37 -16.73
C ILE A 336 4.25 -8.76 -17.49
N LEU A 337 3.51 -7.83 -16.86
CA LEU A 337 2.39 -7.15 -17.49
C LEU A 337 2.81 -6.32 -18.70
N VAL A 338 3.96 -5.64 -18.62
CA VAL A 338 4.50 -4.81 -19.70
C VAL A 338 4.99 -5.63 -20.89
N HIS A 339 5.70 -6.74 -20.65
CA HIS A 339 6.39 -7.48 -21.71
C HIS A 339 5.61 -8.67 -22.29
N VAL A 340 4.77 -9.31 -21.49
CA VAL A 340 4.00 -10.48 -21.94
C VAL A 340 2.65 -9.98 -22.40
N GLU A 341 2.28 -10.14 -23.67
CA GLU A 341 0.98 -9.64 -24.17
C GLU A 341 -0.19 -10.58 -23.84
N SER A 342 0.04 -11.90 -23.91
CA SER A 342 -1.00 -12.92 -23.71
C SER A 342 -1.50 -12.98 -22.26
N HIS A 343 -2.81 -12.79 -22.07
CA HIS A 343 -3.48 -12.92 -20.77
C HIS A 343 -3.24 -14.28 -20.11
N SER A 344 -3.34 -15.38 -20.87
CA SER A 344 -3.12 -16.73 -20.33
C SER A 344 -1.70 -16.91 -19.84
N ARG A 345 -0.71 -16.37 -20.57
CA ARG A 345 0.70 -16.47 -20.19
C ARG A 345 1.01 -15.63 -18.95
N ARG A 346 0.45 -14.41 -18.84
CA ARG A 346 0.54 -13.57 -17.64
C ARG A 346 0.01 -14.30 -16.42
N ILE A 347 -1.21 -14.82 -16.51
CA ILE A 347 -1.88 -15.56 -15.41
C ILE A 347 -1.04 -16.76 -14.99
N HIS A 348 -0.53 -17.54 -15.95
CA HIS A 348 0.32 -18.69 -15.64
C HIS A 348 1.60 -18.26 -14.90
N LEU A 349 2.34 -17.28 -15.43
CA LEU A 349 3.58 -16.79 -14.81
C LEU A 349 3.33 -16.25 -13.40
N TRP A 350 2.34 -15.38 -13.25
CA TRP A 350 1.97 -14.84 -11.94
C TRP A 350 1.55 -15.92 -10.95
N SER A 351 0.70 -16.87 -11.37
CA SER A 351 0.28 -17.99 -10.52
C SER A 351 1.47 -18.85 -10.11
N THR A 352 2.37 -19.19 -11.04
CA THR A 352 3.55 -20.00 -10.73
C THR A 352 4.49 -19.29 -9.76
N SER A 353 4.82 -18.01 -9.99
CA SER A 353 5.68 -17.23 -9.10
C SER A 353 5.06 -17.09 -7.71
N SER A 354 3.76 -16.85 -7.63
CA SER A 354 3.03 -16.75 -6.37
C SER A 354 2.99 -18.06 -5.58
N ILE A 355 2.75 -19.19 -6.25
CA ILE A 355 2.73 -20.51 -5.60
C ILE A 355 4.13 -20.85 -5.07
N ILE A 356 5.20 -20.56 -5.83
CA ILE A 356 6.58 -20.75 -5.37
C ILE A 356 6.89 -19.90 -4.13
N LEU A 357 6.45 -18.63 -4.10
CA LEU A 357 6.61 -17.77 -2.92
C LEU A 357 5.83 -18.29 -1.72
N LEU A 358 4.58 -18.72 -1.90
CA LEU A 358 3.78 -19.29 -0.82
C LEU A 358 4.42 -20.57 -0.26
N THR A 359 4.77 -21.52 -1.12
CA THR A 359 5.36 -22.79 -0.68
C THR A 359 6.71 -22.57 -0.01
N SER A 360 7.58 -21.72 -0.55
CA SER A 360 8.85 -21.36 0.11
C SER A 360 8.64 -20.69 1.46
N GLY A 361 7.66 -19.79 1.60
CA GLY A 361 7.32 -19.17 2.87
C GLY A 361 6.85 -20.16 3.94
N TYR A 362 5.98 -21.10 3.57
CA TYR A 362 5.56 -22.19 4.45
C TYR A 362 6.69 -23.18 4.78
N MET A 363 7.59 -23.45 3.83
CA MET A 363 8.77 -24.27 4.11
C MET A 363 9.71 -23.60 5.11
N LEU A 364 9.96 -22.29 4.97
CA LEU A 364 10.74 -21.52 5.96
C LEU A 364 10.07 -21.52 7.34
N TYR A 365 8.73 -21.47 7.39
CA TYR A 365 7.98 -21.61 8.63
C TYR A 365 8.22 -22.97 9.30
N ILE A 366 8.15 -24.07 8.53
CA ILE A 366 8.43 -25.42 9.04
C ILE A 366 9.89 -25.56 9.49
N LEU A 367 10.83 -24.89 8.81
CA LEU A 367 12.25 -24.84 9.17
C LEU A 367 12.55 -23.96 10.39
N GLY A 368 11.55 -23.38 11.03
CA GLY A 368 11.68 -22.65 12.29
C GLY A 368 11.76 -21.13 12.17
N ILE A 369 11.50 -20.53 11.00
CA ILE A 369 11.35 -19.08 10.85
C ILE A 369 9.87 -18.71 10.97
N PRO A 370 9.37 -18.28 12.14
CA PRO A 370 7.94 -18.04 12.34
C PRO A 370 7.43 -16.89 11.47
N LEU A 371 6.14 -16.94 11.14
CA LEU A 371 5.44 -15.82 10.51
C LEU A 371 5.29 -14.71 11.56
N CYS A 372 5.92 -13.56 11.34
CA CYS A 372 5.89 -12.44 12.28
C CYS A 372 5.83 -11.12 11.51
N LYS A 373 4.67 -10.47 11.55
CA LYS A 373 4.42 -9.17 10.91
C LYS A 373 5.27 -8.03 11.52
N PRO A 374 5.37 -7.87 12.86
CA PRO A 374 6.16 -6.79 13.46
C PRO A 374 7.65 -6.82 13.06
N LEU A 375 8.23 -8.02 12.94
CA LEU A 375 9.62 -8.19 12.48
C LEU A 375 9.73 -8.19 10.94
N TYR A 376 8.64 -8.50 10.24
CA TYR A 376 8.61 -8.74 8.79
C TYR A 376 9.56 -9.88 8.40
N THR A 377 9.41 -11.03 9.05
CA THR A 377 10.27 -12.21 8.81
C THR A 377 10.25 -12.67 7.36
N LEU A 378 11.31 -13.37 6.93
CA LEU A 378 11.43 -13.87 5.57
C LEU A 378 10.29 -14.82 5.18
N SER A 379 9.86 -15.69 6.09
CA SER A 379 8.69 -16.56 5.87
C SER A 379 7.41 -15.74 5.69
N TYR A 380 7.19 -14.72 6.53
CA TYR A 380 6.05 -13.81 6.42
C TYR A 380 6.05 -13.03 5.09
N LEU A 381 7.21 -12.52 4.66
CA LEU A 381 7.36 -11.87 3.36
C LEU A 381 6.94 -12.80 2.22
N CYS A 382 7.47 -14.02 2.19
CA CYS A 382 7.19 -14.97 1.12
C CYS A 382 5.70 -15.36 1.07
N VAL A 383 5.10 -15.66 2.23
CA VAL A 383 3.68 -16.02 2.31
C VAL A 383 2.80 -14.86 1.86
N THR A 384 3.01 -13.66 2.40
CA THR A 384 2.15 -12.52 2.11
C THR A 384 2.34 -11.99 0.69
N ALA A 385 3.56 -11.91 0.15
CA ALA A 385 3.81 -11.52 -1.23
C ALA A 385 3.25 -12.53 -2.23
N GLY A 386 3.37 -13.83 -1.94
CA GLY A 386 2.76 -14.89 -2.75
C GLY A 386 1.23 -14.77 -2.78
N ALA A 387 0.61 -14.52 -1.62
CA ALA A 387 -0.82 -14.24 -1.50
C ALA A 387 -1.24 -12.97 -2.27
N SER A 388 -0.47 -11.88 -2.19
CA SER A 388 -0.70 -10.65 -2.97
C SER A 388 -0.79 -10.95 -4.46
N GLY A 389 0.16 -11.73 -4.98
CA GLY A 389 0.20 -12.07 -6.40
C GLY A 389 -0.93 -13.01 -6.83
N LEU A 390 -1.36 -13.97 -5.99
CA LEU A 390 -2.54 -14.79 -6.28
C LEU A 390 -3.80 -13.95 -6.30
N LEU A 391 -4.00 -13.09 -5.31
CA LEU A 391 -5.15 -12.21 -5.22
C LEU A 391 -5.21 -11.27 -6.44
N LEU A 392 -4.09 -10.66 -6.81
CA LEU A 392 -4.01 -9.83 -8.02
C LEU A 392 -4.33 -10.64 -9.28
N THR A 393 -3.85 -11.89 -9.37
CA THR A 393 -4.12 -12.76 -10.52
C THR A 393 -5.61 -13.09 -10.65
N VAL A 394 -6.28 -13.39 -9.53
CA VAL A 394 -7.73 -13.63 -9.49
C VAL A 394 -8.50 -12.38 -9.93
N ILE A 395 -8.15 -11.21 -9.37
CA ILE A 395 -8.81 -9.94 -9.73
C ILE A 395 -8.56 -9.60 -11.20
N TYR A 396 -7.34 -9.80 -11.70
CA TYR A 396 -6.98 -9.59 -13.10
C TYR A 396 -7.82 -10.47 -14.03
N TYR A 397 -7.95 -11.75 -13.72
CA TYR A 397 -8.77 -12.67 -14.50
C TYR A 397 -10.26 -12.24 -14.50
N MET A 398 -10.80 -11.85 -13.34
CA MET A 398 -12.19 -11.41 -13.25
C MET A 398 -12.45 -10.10 -14.01
N VAL A 399 -11.58 -9.10 -13.84
CA VAL A 399 -11.81 -7.73 -14.32
C VAL A 399 -11.33 -7.52 -15.74
N ASP A 400 -10.11 -7.97 -16.07
CA ASP A 400 -9.46 -7.66 -17.36
C ASP A 400 -9.61 -8.80 -18.39
N VAL A 401 -9.93 -10.03 -17.96
CA VAL A 401 -10.18 -11.17 -18.88
C VAL A 401 -11.66 -11.47 -19.04
N LYS A 402 -12.42 -11.63 -17.94
CA LYS A 402 -13.86 -11.89 -17.98
C LYS A 402 -14.75 -10.64 -18.06
N ASP A 403 -14.17 -9.45 -17.96
CA ASP A 403 -14.88 -8.15 -18.00
C ASP A 403 -15.96 -7.98 -16.90
N VAL A 404 -15.80 -8.66 -15.75
CA VAL A 404 -16.71 -8.56 -14.59
C VAL A 404 -16.43 -7.29 -13.81
N LYS A 405 -16.93 -6.16 -14.31
CA LYS A 405 -16.66 -4.83 -13.73
C LYS A 405 -17.71 -4.34 -12.75
N ARG A 406 -18.99 -4.60 -13.02
CA ARG A 406 -20.12 -4.03 -12.25
C ARG A 406 -20.05 -4.28 -10.73
N PRO A 407 -19.82 -5.52 -10.23
CA PRO A 407 -19.78 -5.74 -8.78
C PRO A 407 -18.52 -5.16 -8.11
N LEU A 408 -17.46 -4.93 -8.88
CA LEU A 408 -16.17 -4.45 -8.37
C LEU A 408 -15.99 -2.94 -8.59
N LEU A 409 -17.01 -2.25 -9.06
CA LEU A 409 -16.94 -0.85 -9.44
C LEU A 409 -16.65 0.07 -8.25
N LEU A 410 -17.29 -0.19 -7.11
CA LEU A 410 -17.02 0.54 -5.86
C LEU A 410 -15.54 0.41 -5.46
N LEU A 411 -15.01 -0.82 -5.48
CA LEU A 411 -13.61 -1.09 -5.19
C LEU A 411 -12.69 -0.42 -6.22
N GLN A 412 -13.04 -0.45 -7.50
CA GLN A 412 -12.28 0.25 -8.53
C GLN A 412 -12.16 1.75 -8.21
N TRP A 413 -13.28 2.42 -7.90
CA TRP A 413 -13.27 3.84 -7.55
C TRP A 413 -12.45 4.12 -6.29
N MET A 414 -12.57 3.29 -5.27
CA MET A 414 -11.76 3.40 -4.06
C MET A 414 -10.26 3.33 -4.39
N GLY A 415 -9.85 2.35 -5.20
CA GLY A 415 -8.46 2.23 -5.61
C GLY A 415 -7.97 3.35 -6.53
N MET A 416 -8.87 4.01 -7.25
CA MET A 416 -8.54 5.20 -8.03
C MET A 416 -8.12 6.39 -7.17
N ASN A 417 -8.70 6.50 -5.96
CA ASN A 417 -8.49 7.56 -4.97
C ASN A 417 -7.88 7.02 -3.65
N ALA A 418 -7.06 5.97 -3.78
CA ALA A 418 -6.61 5.14 -2.67
C ALA A 418 -6.03 5.91 -1.48
N LEU A 419 -5.12 6.84 -1.76
CA LEU A 419 -4.39 7.60 -0.74
C LEU A 419 -5.31 8.50 0.10
N VAL A 420 -6.31 9.13 -0.54
CA VAL A 420 -7.25 10.03 0.14
C VAL A 420 -8.12 9.26 1.10
N ILE A 421 -8.63 8.12 0.64
CA ILE A 421 -9.48 7.26 1.48
C ILE A 421 -8.65 6.68 2.62
N PHE A 422 -7.39 6.29 2.38
CA PHE A 422 -6.48 5.91 3.45
C PHE A 422 -6.33 7.01 4.51
N ALA A 423 -6.10 8.26 4.09
CA ALA A 423 -5.91 9.37 5.02
C ALA A 423 -7.19 9.76 5.78
N LEU A 424 -8.36 9.69 5.12
CA LEU A 424 -9.62 10.11 5.72
C LEU A 424 -10.29 9.03 6.56
N ALA A 425 -10.27 7.78 6.09
CA ALA A 425 -10.91 6.64 6.74
C ALA A 425 -9.97 5.99 7.76
N ALA A 426 -8.88 5.36 7.29
CA ALA A 426 -8.05 4.50 8.14
C ALA A 426 -7.13 5.26 9.10
N CYS A 427 -6.78 6.51 8.79
CA CYS A 427 -6.10 7.37 9.77
C CYS A 427 -7.10 8.12 10.69
N GLU A 428 -8.37 7.71 10.70
CA GLU A 428 -9.48 8.25 11.49
C GLU A 428 -9.73 9.77 11.35
N LEU A 429 -9.19 10.45 10.34
CA LEU A 429 -9.31 11.91 10.23
C LEU A 429 -10.77 12.36 10.09
N PHE A 430 -11.58 11.63 9.32
CA PHE A 430 -13.00 11.93 9.14
C PHE A 430 -13.84 11.55 10.38
N PRO A 431 -13.73 10.32 10.94
CA PRO A 431 -14.38 9.98 12.21
C PRO A 431 -14.03 10.94 13.35
N ALA A 432 -12.76 11.34 13.49
CA ALA A 432 -12.31 12.27 14.51
C ALA A 432 -12.94 13.67 14.32
N ALA A 433 -13.03 14.15 13.07
CA ALA A 433 -13.70 15.42 12.77
C ALA A 433 -15.20 15.36 13.11
N LEU A 434 -15.89 14.26 12.77
CA LEU A 434 -17.30 14.07 13.11
C LEU A 434 -17.52 13.92 14.62
N GLN A 435 -16.60 13.29 15.34
CA GLN A 435 -16.69 13.13 16.78
C GLN A 435 -16.61 14.47 17.54
N GLY A 436 -15.91 15.46 16.98
CA GLY A 436 -15.93 16.82 17.51
C GLY A 436 -17.34 17.41 17.65
N LEU A 437 -18.32 16.85 16.93
CA LEU A 437 -19.74 17.14 17.08
C LEU A 437 -20.36 16.17 18.12
N TYR A 438 -20.42 16.62 19.38
CA TYR A 438 -21.01 15.85 20.49
C TYR A 438 -22.09 16.64 21.24
N TRP A 439 -23.03 15.92 21.84
CA TRP A 439 -24.11 16.51 22.64
C TRP A 439 -23.82 16.41 24.13
N ARG A 440 -23.49 17.54 24.76
CA ARG A 440 -23.19 17.73 26.18
C ARG A 440 -21.93 17.01 26.69
N SER A 441 -21.76 15.72 26.38
CA SER A 441 -20.58 14.91 26.75
C SER A 441 -19.90 14.34 25.49
N PRO A 442 -18.55 14.29 25.43
CA PRO A 442 -17.80 13.67 24.32
C PRO A 442 -18.18 12.22 24.01
N GLU A 443 -18.71 11.49 24.98
CA GLU A 443 -19.20 10.11 24.77
C GLU A 443 -20.46 10.08 23.89
N ASN A 444 -21.24 11.16 23.88
CA ASN A 444 -22.45 11.32 23.08
C ASN A 444 -22.15 12.01 21.74
N ASN A 445 -21.20 11.46 20.99
CA ASN A 445 -20.86 11.95 19.67
C ASN A 445 -21.64 11.23 18.56
N LEU A 446 -21.71 11.86 17.38
CA LEU A 446 -22.48 11.35 16.24
C LEU A 446 -22.06 9.94 15.83
N VAL A 447 -20.75 9.66 15.82
CA VAL A 447 -20.21 8.36 15.37
C VAL A 447 -20.57 7.24 16.35
N TYR A 448 -20.43 7.50 17.66
CA TYR A 448 -20.82 6.54 18.69
C TYR A 448 -22.34 6.31 18.70
N PHE A 449 -23.13 7.37 18.50
CA PHE A 449 -24.59 7.27 18.41
C PHE A 449 -25.04 6.40 17.24
N THR A 450 -24.47 6.59 16.04
CA THR A 450 -24.83 5.79 14.86
C THR A 450 -24.42 4.33 15.03
N GLU A 451 -23.21 4.07 15.51
CA GLU A 451 -22.73 2.71 15.78
C GLU A 451 -23.62 2.00 16.80
N ARG A 452 -23.91 2.63 17.94
CA ARG A 452 -24.76 2.06 18.99
C ARG A 452 -26.20 1.81 18.51
N THR A 453 -26.70 2.65 17.61
CA THR A 453 -28.02 2.44 16.99
C THR A 453 -28.03 1.17 16.14
N VAL A 454 -27.00 0.94 15.33
CA VAL A 454 -26.86 -0.29 14.52
C VAL A 454 -26.69 -1.53 15.43
N GLN A 455 -25.89 -1.43 16.49
CA GLN A 455 -25.75 -2.49 17.50
C GLN A 455 -27.08 -2.83 18.18
N ALA A 456 -27.88 -1.82 18.52
CA ALA A 456 -29.21 -2.01 19.10
C ALA A 456 -30.19 -2.66 18.13
N MET A 457 -30.18 -2.26 16.85
CA MET A 457 -31.02 -2.88 15.80
C MET A 457 -30.73 -4.37 15.63
N LEU A 458 -29.44 -4.76 15.69
CA LEU A 458 -29.00 -6.14 15.51
C LEU A 458 -28.97 -6.96 16.81
N ARG A 459 -29.25 -6.33 17.96
CA ARG A 459 -29.16 -6.94 19.31
C ARG A 459 -27.82 -7.62 19.58
N SER A 460 -26.74 -7.10 19.01
CA SER A 460 -25.40 -7.64 19.16
C SER A 460 -24.37 -6.55 18.90
N GLU A 461 -23.45 -6.35 19.84
CA GLU A 461 -22.32 -5.42 19.67
C GLU A 461 -21.41 -5.84 18.52
N ARG A 462 -20.99 -7.13 18.49
CA ARG A 462 -20.07 -7.65 17.46
C ARG A 462 -20.62 -7.49 16.04
N TRP A 463 -21.79 -8.06 15.78
CA TRP A 463 -22.44 -7.95 14.46
C TRP A 463 -22.87 -6.53 14.13
N GLY A 464 -23.24 -5.73 15.14
CA GLY A 464 -23.54 -4.31 14.99
C GLY A 464 -22.35 -3.51 14.47
N THR A 465 -21.19 -3.65 15.11
CA THR A 465 -19.94 -3.02 14.66
C THR A 465 -19.55 -3.50 13.27
N LEU A 466 -19.66 -4.80 12.95
CA LEU A 466 -19.38 -5.28 11.59
C LEU A 466 -20.27 -4.62 10.54
N VAL A 467 -21.59 -4.55 10.78
CA VAL A 467 -22.52 -3.91 9.83
C VAL A 467 -22.25 -2.41 9.71
N PHE A 468 -21.93 -1.74 10.81
CA PHE A 468 -21.53 -0.33 10.81
C PHE A 468 -20.30 -0.11 9.91
N VAL A 469 -19.26 -0.92 10.06
CA VAL A 469 -18.02 -0.83 9.26
C VAL A 469 -18.26 -1.18 7.78
N LEU A 470 -19.13 -2.15 7.48
CA LEU A 470 -19.52 -2.44 6.11
C LEU A 470 -20.27 -1.27 5.46
N LEU A 471 -21.13 -0.58 6.20
CA LEU A 471 -21.79 0.64 5.74
C LEU A 471 -20.79 1.77 5.51
N GLU A 472 -19.78 1.89 6.37
CA GLU A 472 -18.67 2.83 6.19
C GLU A 472 -17.88 2.55 4.90
N ILE A 473 -17.53 1.29 4.62
CA ILE A 473 -16.86 0.91 3.35
C ILE A 473 -17.72 1.29 2.14
N VAL A 474 -19.03 1.05 2.20
CA VAL A 474 -19.95 1.47 1.12
C VAL A 474 -19.99 2.99 0.98
N PHE A 475 -20.04 3.73 2.08
CA PHE A 475 -19.98 5.19 2.09
C PHE A 475 -18.71 5.71 1.40
N TRP A 476 -17.53 5.19 1.76
CA TRP A 476 -16.27 5.55 1.13
C TRP A 476 -16.21 5.17 -0.35
N GLY A 477 -16.79 4.02 -0.73
CA GLY A 477 -16.94 3.62 -2.12
C GLY A 477 -17.80 4.58 -2.95
N LEU A 478 -18.91 5.05 -2.39
CA LEU A 478 -19.79 6.03 -3.03
C LEU A 478 -19.13 7.41 -3.13
N LEU A 479 -18.44 7.86 -2.07
CA LEU A 479 -17.66 9.11 -2.11
C LEU A 479 -16.56 9.05 -3.18
N ALA A 480 -15.84 7.93 -3.25
CA ALA A 480 -14.84 7.71 -4.30
C ALA A 480 -15.46 7.73 -5.70
N GLY A 481 -16.66 7.17 -5.85
CA GLY A 481 -17.46 7.26 -7.07
C GLY A 481 -17.84 8.70 -7.43
N PHE A 482 -18.23 9.50 -6.43
CA PHE A 482 -18.49 10.93 -6.62
C PHE A 482 -17.25 11.70 -7.10
N LEU A 483 -16.10 11.48 -6.46
CA LEU A 483 -14.83 12.08 -6.89
C LEU A 483 -14.48 11.67 -8.32
N HIS A 484 -14.69 10.39 -8.67
CA HIS A 484 -14.47 9.87 -10.01
C HIS A 484 -15.38 10.54 -11.05
N MET A 485 -16.68 10.70 -10.76
CA MET A 485 -17.63 11.41 -11.64
C MET A 485 -17.24 12.87 -11.87
N LYS A 486 -16.55 13.49 -10.91
CA LYS A 486 -16.00 14.85 -11.02
C LYS A 486 -14.58 14.90 -11.61
N ASN A 487 -14.01 13.77 -12.03
CA ASN A 487 -12.64 13.64 -12.51
C ASN A 487 -11.57 14.12 -11.51
N ILE A 488 -11.88 14.07 -10.21
CA ILE A 488 -10.95 14.45 -9.14
C ILE A 488 -10.13 13.23 -8.75
N TYR A 489 -8.81 13.29 -8.97
CA TYR A 489 -7.85 12.27 -8.56
C TYR A 489 -6.69 12.92 -7.83
N ILE A 490 -6.66 12.79 -6.52
CA ILE A 490 -5.59 13.37 -5.72
C ILE A 490 -4.37 12.44 -5.80
N ARG A 491 -3.26 12.98 -6.30
CA ARG A 491 -1.96 12.29 -6.44
C ARG A 491 -0.92 13.14 -5.73
N LEU A 492 -0.02 12.51 -4.99
CA LEU A 492 1.16 13.17 -4.38
C LEU A 492 2.37 13.10 -5.29
#